data_AF-A0A1Z5SS80-F1
#
_entry.id   AF-A0A1Z5SS80-F1
#
_cell.length_a   1.000
_cell.length_b   1.000
_cell.length_c   1.000
_cell.angle_alpha   90.00
_cell.angle_beta   90.00
_cell.angle_gamma   90.00
#
_symmetry.space_group_name_H-M   'P 1'
#
loop_
_entity.id
_entity.type
_entity.pdbx_description
1 polymer ?
#
loop_
_entity_poly.entity_id
_entity_poly.type
_entity_poly.pdbx_seq_one_letter_code
_entity_poly.pdbx_strand_id
1 'polypeptide(L)'
;MSAKQAASRVGRIAQEKSYKKYTVQPQGIWAKINQFFAIDSKRSTGVPLNKHYRLPTPGGNEPTLYDDPVTVPAGDIAENPYWKRDVRRSYPKLSVVKQPDVVGLLTVGSAAAPKDTLQIGDAGNKQMVTVKEEGEKGLAQFFEKEKSAFKGVLGPNGMPPMPPSRHETSKRYTMLEEDEQAYSSNYPCRTFV
;
A
#
# COMPACT_ATOMS: atom_id res chain seq x y z
N MET A 1 -30.25 26.93 42.70
CA MET A 1 -30.08 25.54 42.21
C MET A 1 -29.72 24.67 43.41
N SER A 2 -30.57 23.71 43.78
CA SER A 2 -30.37 22.90 45.00
C SER A 2 -29.21 21.92 44.83
N ALA A 3 -28.43 21.66 45.90
CA ALA A 3 -27.33 20.68 45.91
C ALA A 3 -27.75 19.29 45.41
N LYS A 4 -29.03 18.91 45.60
CA LYS A 4 -29.61 17.67 45.05
C LYS A 4 -29.66 17.66 43.51
N GLN A 5 -29.94 18.80 42.89
CA GLN A 5 -29.97 18.94 41.42
C GLN A 5 -28.55 18.86 40.84
N ALA A 6 -27.56 19.43 41.51
CA ALA A 6 -26.16 19.35 41.11
C ALA A 6 -25.62 17.92 41.19
N ALA A 7 -25.89 17.20 42.29
CA ALA A 7 -25.49 15.80 42.45
C ALA A 7 -26.13 14.87 41.40
N SER A 8 -27.41 15.10 41.06
CA SER A 8 -28.10 14.33 40.01
C SER A 8 -27.49 14.55 38.62
N ARG A 9 -27.04 15.78 38.31
CA ARG A 9 -26.38 16.10 37.04
C ARG A 9 -24.98 15.49 36.97
N VAL A 10 -24.21 15.52 38.06
CA VAL A 10 -22.87 14.92 38.13
C VAL A 10 -22.95 13.39 37.99
N GLY A 11 -23.91 12.73 38.64
CA GLY A 11 -24.14 11.29 38.47
C GLY A 11 -24.53 10.91 37.04
N ARG A 12 -25.34 11.74 36.37
CA ARG A 12 -25.73 11.54 34.96
C ARG A 12 -24.56 11.72 33.99
N ILE A 13 -23.69 12.72 34.23
CA ILE A 13 -22.48 12.98 33.42
C ILE A 13 -21.43 11.88 33.62
N ALA A 14 -21.29 11.35 34.84
CA ALA A 14 -20.42 10.20 35.12
C ALA A 14 -20.92 8.92 34.44
N GLN A 15 -22.25 8.74 34.37
CA GLN A 15 -22.88 7.64 33.66
C GLN A 15 -22.77 7.80 32.13
N GLU A 16 -22.91 9.02 31.59
CA GLU A 16 -22.71 9.33 30.17
C GLU A 16 -21.25 9.07 29.72
N LYS A 17 -20.25 9.41 30.54
CA LYS A 17 -18.84 9.06 30.28
C LYS A 17 -18.55 7.54 30.28
N SER A 18 -19.46 6.72 30.84
CA SER A 18 -19.32 5.25 30.90
C SER A 18 -19.73 4.54 29.61
N TYR A 19 -20.55 5.15 28.74
CA TYR A 19 -21.05 4.47 27.55
C TYR A 19 -20.09 4.64 26.37
N LYS A 20 -18.98 3.89 26.36
CA LYS A 20 -18.14 3.72 25.15
C LYS A 20 -18.87 2.94 24.02
N LYS A 21 -20.00 2.30 24.33
CA LYS A 21 -20.75 1.41 23.43
C LYS A 21 -22.19 1.89 23.25
N TYR A 22 -22.60 2.16 22.02
CA TYR A 22 -23.93 2.64 21.65
C TYR A 22 -24.96 1.50 21.60
N THR A 23 -25.34 0.98 22.76
CA THR A 23 -26.30 -0.12 22.90
C THR A 23 -27.31 0.14 24.02
N VAL A 24 -28.49 -0.46 23.93
CA VAL A 24 -29.50 -0.40 25.00
C VAL A 24 -28.98 -1.17 26.22
N GLN A 25 -28.85 -0.49 27.36
CA GLN A 25 -28.34 -1.07 28.60
C GLN A 25 -29.43 -1.07 29.69
N PRO A 26 -29.42 -2.06 30.61
CA PRO A 26 -30.32 -2.06 31.76
C PRO A 26 -30.08 -0.80 32.62
N GLN A 27 -31.14 -0.28 33.22
CA GLN A 27 -31.12 0.93 34.06
C GLN A 27 -31.63 0.64 35.47
N GLY A 28 -31.26 1.48 36.43
CA GLY A 28 -31.74 1.38 37.81
C GLY A 28 -31.26 0.11 38.52
N ILE A 29 -32.17 -0.58 39.21
CA ILE A 29 -31.85 -1.80 39.98
C ILE A 29 -31.36 -2.92 39.06
N TRP A 30 -31.93 -3.05 37.87
CA TRP A 30 -31.52 -4.05 36.88
C TRP A 30 -30.09 -3.86 36.38
N ALA A 31 -29.59 -2.61 36.35
CA ALA A 31 -28.19 -2.34 36.03
C ALA A 31 -27.24 -2.92 37.09
N LYS A 32 -27.59 -2.77 38.38
CA LYS A 32 -26.81 -3.32 39.49
C LYS A 32 -26.84 -4.85 39.49
N ILE A 33 -28.00 -5.45 39.23
CA ILE A 33 -28.14 -6.90 39.10
C ILE A 33 -27.28 -7.41 37.94
N ASN A 34 -27.37 -6.78 36.76
CA ASN A 34 -26.56 -7.17 35.60
C ASN A 34 -25.06 -7.04 35.88
N GLN A 35 -24.62 -5.95 36.51
CA GLN A 35 -23.22 -5.74 36.87
C GLN A 35 -22.70 -6.79 37.87
N PHE A 36 -23.56 -7.28 38.77
CA PHE A 36 -23.19 -8.28 39.76
C PHE A 36 -23.13 -9.70 39.19
N PHE A 37 -24.08 -10.08 38.31
CA PHE A 37 -24.18 -11.44 37.78
C PHE A 37 -23.45 -11.65 36.43
N ALA A 38 -23.02 -10.60 35.73
CA ALA A 38 -22.30 -10.74 34.47
C ALA A 38 -20.86 -11.22 34.69
N ILE A 39 -20.40 -12.17 33.86
CA ILE A 39 -19.01 -12.64 33.82
C ILE A 39 -18.05 -11.48 33.49
N ASP A 40 -18.45 -10.62 32.54
CA ASP A 40 -17.78 -9.37 32.24
C ASP A 40 -18.81 -8.24 32.18
N SER A 41 -18.81 -7.39 33.21
CA SER A 41 -19.70 -6.23 33.30
C SER A 41 -19.44 -5.14 32.25
N LYS A 42 -18.31 -5.21 31.52
CA LYS A 42 -18.01 -4.31 30.39
C LYS A 42 -18.65 -4.79 29.09
N ARG A 43 -19.23 -5.99 29.04
CA ARG A 43 -19.90 -6.53 27.85
C ARG A 43 -21.22 -5.79 27.59
N SER A 44 -21.55 -5.60 26.31
CA SER A 44 -22.80 -4.96 25.89
C SER A 44 -23.86 -5.99 25.46
N THR A 45 -25.13 -5.58 25.47
CA THR A 45 -26.27 -6.38 24.99
C THR A 45 -26.30 -6.56 23.48
N GLY A 46 -25.61 -5.70 22.72
CA GLY A 46 -25.59 -5.73 21.26
C GLY A 46 -26.85 -5.18 20.59
N VAL A 47 -27.82 -4.68 21.35
CA VAL A 47 -29.03 -4.04 20.82
C VAL A 47 -28.74 -2.57 20.53
N PRO A 48 -28.80 -2.09 19.28
CA PRO A 48 -28.52 -0.68 18.96
C PRO A 48 -29.51 0.27 19.61
N LEU A 49 -29.09 1.51 19.85
CA LEU A 49 -29.99 2.56 20.33
C LEU A 49 -30.85 3.08 19.17
N ASN A 50 -32.14 2.75 19.16
CA ASN A 50 -33.08 3.12 18.08
C ASN A 50 -33.12 4.63 17.74
N LYS A 51 -32.85 5.50 18.72
CA LYS A 51 -32.83 6.95 18.51
C LYS A 51 -31.59 7.48 17.78
N HIS A 52 -30.50 6.70 17.76
CA HIS A 52 -29.21 7.11 17.18
C HIS A 52 -28.82 6.24 15.99
N TYR A 53 -29.20 4.97 16.00
CA TYR A 53 -28.85 4.03 14.94
C TYR A 53 -29.85 4.15 13.80
N ARG A 54 -29.37 4.60 12.63
CA ARG A 54 -30.15 4.68 11.38
C ARG A 54 -31.42 5.55 11.52
N LEU A 55 -31.29 6.63 12.30
CA LEU A 55 -32.31 7.67 12.43
C LEU A 55 -31.61 9.04 12.29
N PRO A 56 -31.88 9.82 11.23
CA PRO A 56 -32.85 9.56 10.15
C PRO A 56 -32.54 8.30 9.33
N THR A 57 -33.58 7.71 8.73
CA THR A 57 -33.40 6.61 7.78
C THR A 57 -32.60 7.11 6.58
N PRO A 58 -31.92 6.23 5.82
CA PRO A 58 -31.08 6.68 4.70
C PRO A 58 -31.80 7.57 3.67
N GLY A 59 -33.08 7.30 3.39
CA GLY A 59 -33.91 8.12 2.50
C GLY A 59 -34.69 9.25 3.19
N GLY A 60 -34.54 9.41 4.51
CA GLY A 60 -35.07 10.54 5.27
C GLY A 60 -34.09 11.70 5.39
N ASN A 61 -32.90 11.58 4.78
CA ASN A 61 -31.98 12.70 4.62
C ASN A 61 -32.43 13.56 3.45
N GLU A 62 -32.24 14.88 3.56
CA GLU A 62 -32.50 15.81 2.46
C GLU A 62 -31.60 15.48 1.26
N PRO A 63 -32.16 15.11 0.09
CA PRO A 63 -31.37 14.72 -1.07
C PRO A 63 -30.50 15.85 -1.63
N THR A 64 -30.84 17.10 -1.32
CA THR A 64 -30.14 18.32 -1.79
C THR A 64 -28.89 18.65 -0.96
N LEU A 65 -28.64 17.95 0.15
CA LEU A 65 -27.43 18.17 0.96
C LEU A 65 -26.17 17.59 0.34
N TYR A 66 -26.30 16.70 -0.63
CA TYR A 66 -25.16 16.02 -1.24
C TYR A 66 -24.81 16.66 -2.57
N ASP A 67 -23.56 17.11 -2.68
CA ASP A 67 -22.92 17.49 -3.93
C ASP A 67 -21.80 16.49 -4.23
N ASP A 68 -21.63 16.16 -5.51
CA ASP A 68 -20.57 15.25 -5.94
C ASP A 68 -19.19 15.85 -5.61
N PRO A 69 -18.35 15.17 -4.81
CA PRO A 69 -17.06 15.69 -4.43
C PRO A 69 -16.13 15.67 -5.64
N VAL A 70 -15.45 16.79 -5.86
CA VAL A 70 -14.43 16.92 -6.91
C VAL A 70 -13.12 17.33 -6.26
N THR A 71 -12.01 16.76 -6.74
CA THR A 71 -10.67 17.07 -6.25
C THR A 71 -9.97 18.06 -7.18
N VAL A 72 -9.22 19.00 -6.60
CA VAL A 72 -8.27 19.83 -7.36
C VAL A 72 -6.97 19.02 -7.49
N PRO A 73 -6.39 18.86 -8.70
CA PRO A 73 -6.63 19.62 -9.94
C PRO A 73 -7.69 19.05 -10.91
N ALA A 74 -8.29 17.89 -10.64
CA ALA A 74 -9.18 17.21 -11.58
C ALA A 74 -10.49 17.98 -11.89
N GLY A 75 -10.95 18.83 -10.98
CA GLY A 75 -12.14 19.67 -11.13
C GLY A 75 -11.91 21.07 -11.70
N ASP A 76 -10.67 21.46 -11.98
CA ASP A 76 -10.38 22.79 -12.51
C ASP A 76 -10.96 22.95 -13.92
N ILE A 77 -11.56 24.11 -14.19
CA ILE A 77 -12.25 24.46 -15.44
C ILE A 77 -11.34 25.15 -16.46
N ALA A 78 -10.21 25.70 -16.02
CA ALA A 78 -9.30 26.46 -16.89
C ALA A 78 -8.12 25.60 -17.38
N GLU A 79 -7.23 25.18 -16.49
CA GLU A 79 -5.91 24.62 -16.85
C GLU A 79 -5.86 23.08 -16.79
N ASN A 80 -6.97 22.42 -17.13
CA ASN A 80 -7.15 20.97 -16.97
C ASN A 80 -7.49 20.21 -18.27
N PRO A 81 -6.64 20.33 -19.33
CA PRO A 81 -6.89 19.63 -20.57
C PRO A 81 -6.76 18.10 -20.39
N TYR A 82 -7.67 17.34 -21.01
CA TYR A 82 -7.79 15.89 -20.81
C TYR A 82 -6.49 15.13 -21.12
N TRP A 83 -5.75 15.51 -22.15
CA TRP A 83 -4.53 14.81 -22.58
C TRP A 83 -3.40 14.82 -21.53
N LYS A 84 -3.34 15.82 -20.64
CA LYS A 84 -2.36 15.87 -19.54
C LYS A 84 -2.67 14.87 -18.42
N ARG A 85 -3.94 14.50 -18.26
CA ARG A 85 -4.45 13.56 -17.24
C ARG A 85 -4.87 12.21 -17.82
N ASP A 86 -4.62 11.99 -19.11
CA ASP A 86 -4.94 10.74 -19.78
C ASP A 86 -3.89 9.67 -19.46
N VAL A 87 -4.00 9.09 -18.25
CA VAL A 87 -3.15 7.98 -17.80
C VAL A 87 -3.41 6.69 -18.57
N ARG A 88 -4.59 6.54 -19.16
CA ARG A 88 -4.96 5.34 -19.93
C ARG A 88 -4.14 5.23 -21.22
N ARG A 89 -3.92 6.35 -21.92
CA ARG A 89 -3.08 6.38 -23.13
C ARG A 89 -1.59 6.46 -22.82
N SER A 90 -1.23 6.92 -21.63
CA SER A 90 0.15 7.07 -21.17
C SER A 90 0.67 5.85 -20.39
N TYR A 91 0.22 4.64 -20.77
CA TYR A 91 0.62 3.41 -20.09
C TYR A 91 2.08 3.02 -20.42
N PRO A 92 2.82 2.41 -19.49
CA PRO A 92 4.16 1.91 -19.76
C PRO A 92 4.10 0.77 -20.78
N LYS A 93 4.90 0.87 -21.85
CA LYS A 93 4.97 -0.17 -22.88
C LYS A 93 5.74 -1.38 -22.38
N LEU A 94 5.31 -2.57 -22.79
CA LEU A 94 6.00 -3.82 -22.47
C LEU A 94 7.33 -3.90 -23.24
N SER A 95 8.43 -4.09 -22.51
CA SER A 95 9.77 -4.27 -23.07
C SER A 95 10.07 -5.77 -23.20
N VAL A 96 10.23 -6.27 -24.43
CA VAL A 96 10.70 -7.63 -24.71
C VAL A 96 12.18 -7.56 -25.05
N VAL A 97 13.00 -8.31 -24.31
CA VAL A 97 14.44 -8.42 -24.55
C VAL A 97 14.76 -9.84 -25.00
N LYS A 98 15.27 -10.00 -26.22
CA LYS A 98 15.71 -11.31 -26.75
C LYS A 98 17.21 -11.50 -26.51
N GLN A 99 17.69 -12.74 -26.66
CA GLN A 99 19.12 -13.04 -26.59
C GLN A 99 20.00 -12.15 -27.50
N PRO A 100 19.69 -11.94 -28.79
CA PRO A 100 20.47 -11.04 -29.64
C PRO A 100 20.50 -9.59 -29.13
N ASP A 101 19.43 -9.11 -28.51
CA ASP A 101 19.39 -7.76 -27.95
C ASP A 101 20.34 -7.63 -26.75
N VAL A 102 20.42 -8.66 -25.90
CA VAL A 102 21.38 -8.72 -24.77
C VAL A 102 22.81 -8.79 -25.27
N VAL A 103 23.10 -9.60 -26.29
CA VAL A 103 24.43 -9.65 -26.92
C VAL A 103 24.81 -8.26 -27.43
N GLY A 104 23.89 -7.57 -28.11
CA GLY A 104 24.07 -6.17 -28.51
C GLY A 104 24.47 -5.26 -27.36
N LEU A 105 23.69 -5.27 -26.28
CA LEU A 105 23.97 -4.46 -25.09
C LEU A 105 25.34 -4.79 -24.46
N LEU A 106 25.75 -6.06 -24.49
CA LEU A 106 27.04 -6.48 -23.98
C LEU A 106 28.20 -6.10 -24.92
N THR A 107 28.01 -6.06 -26.23
CA THR A 107 29.08 -5.73 -27.20
C THR A 107 29.29 -4.22 -27.36
N VAL A 108 28.22 -3.46 -27.53
CA VAL A 108 28.29 -2.00 -27.85
C VAL A 108 27.91 -1.09 -26.69
N GLY A 109 27.38 -1.64 -25.60
CA GLY A 109 26.90 -0.87 -24.46
C GLY A 109 25.45 -0.41 -24.61
N SER A 110 25.09 0.61 -23.84
CA SER A 110 23.74 1.18 -23.80
C SER A 110 23.75 2.67 -24.11
N ALA A 111 22.59 3.27 -24.37
CA ALA A 111 22.50 4.73 -24.56
C ALA A 111 23.00 5.53 -23.34
N ALA A 112 22.88 4.98 -22.12
CA ALA A 112 23.35 5.63 -20.90
C ALA A 112 24.86 5.42 -20.65
N ALA A 113 25.43 4.34 -21.18
CA ALA A 113 26.84 3.98 -21.05
C ALA A 113 27.31 3.27 -22.33
N PRO A 114 27.64 4.04 -23.39
CA PRO A 114 28.13 3.48 -24.64
C PRO A 114 29.56 2.95 -24.44
N LYS A 115 29.90 1.83 -25.09
CA LYS A 115 31.28 1.35 -25.13
C LYS A 115 32.06 2.03 -26.25
N ASP A 116 33.36 2.19 -26.06
CA ASP A 116 34.28 2.77 -27.06
C ASP A 116 34.33 1.98 -28.38
N THR A 117 33.83 0.74 -28.38
CA THR A 117 33.72 -0.12 -29.55
C THR A 117 32.63 0.32 -30.53
N LEU A 118 31.70 1.19 -30.14
CA LEU A 118 30.62 1.67 -30.99
C LEU A 118 31.12 2.74 -31.96
N GLN A 119 31.13 2.43 -33.26
CA GLN A 119 31.49 3.38 -34.31
C GLN A 119 30.37 4.42 -34.53
N ILE A 120 30.74 5.64 -34.93
CA ILE A 120 29.79 6.75 -35.16
C ILE A 120 29.32 6.75 -36.61
N GLY A 121 28.05 7.07 -36.84
CA GLY A 121 27.47 7.23 -38.18
C GLY A 121 27.18 5.90 -38.89
N ASP A 122 27.31 5.87 -40.21
CA ASP A 122 26.95 4.71 -41.04
C ASP A 122 27.73 3.43 -40.70
N ALA A 123 28.95 3.59 -40.17
CA ALA A 123 29.77 2.48 -39.72
C ALA A 123 29.18 1.81 -38.46
N GLY A 124 28.62 2.60 -37.54
CA GLY A 124 27.87 2.11 -36.37
C GLY A 124 26.58 1.39 -36.77
N ASN A 125 25.85 1.90 -37.75
CA ASN A 125 24.65 1.25 -38.26
C ASN A 125 24.96 -0.15 -38.82
N LYS A 126 26.05 -0.30 -39.58
CA LYS A 126 26.51 -1.60 -40.10
C LYS A 126 26.95 -2.52 -38.96
N GLN A 127 27.66 -1.99 -37.96
CA GLN A 127 28.07 -2.75 -36.78
C GLN A 127 26.88 -3.29 -35.97
N MET A 128 25.79 -2.53 -35.85
CA MET A 128 24.57 -2.99 -35.16
C MET A 128 23.91 -4.16 -35.89
N VAL A 129 23.96 -4.19 -37.22
CA VAL A 129 23.44 -5.31 -38.02
C VAL A 129 24.30 -6.55 -37.80
N THR A 130 25.62 -6.43 -37.85
CA THR A 130 26.53 -7.56 -37.63
C THR A 130 26.40 -8.13 -36.22
N VAL A 131 26.27 -7.26 -35.21
CA VAL A 131 26.11 -7.70 -33.81
C VAL A 131 24.76 -8.40 -33.59
N LYS A 132 23.71 -7.98 -34.31
CA LYS A 132 22.42 -8.65 -34.26
C LYS A 132 22.49 -10.06 -34.86
N GLU A 133 23.13 -10.22 -36.01
CA GLU A 133 23.36 -11.53 -36.65
C GLU A 133 24.24 -12.45 -35.78
N GLU A 134 25.27 -11.91 -35.13
CA GLU A 134 26.07 -12.66 -34.17
C GLU A 134 25.28 -13.07 -32.93
N GLY A 135 24.38 -12.21 -32.47
CA GLY A 135 23.49 -12.47 -31.35
C GLY A 135 22.48 -13.59 -31.60
N GLU A 136 22.12 -13.86 -32.86
CA GLU A 136 21.26 -15.00 -33.23
C GLU A 136 21.92 -16.35 -32.95
N LYS A 137 23.26 -16.38 -32.87
CA LYS A 137 24.03 -17.58 -32.50
C LYS A 137 23.94 -17.90 -31.00
N GLY A 138 23.36 -16.99 -30.21
CA GLY A 138 23.04 -17.17 -28.80
C GLY A 138 24.09 -16.65 -27.81
N LEU A 139 23.66 -16.41 -26.57
CA LEU A 139 24.49 -15.87 -25.50
C LEU A 139 25.67 -16.78 -25.10
N ALA A 140 25.50 -18.10 -25.23
CA ALA A 140 26.54 -19.05 -24.86
C ALA A 140 27.82 -18.87 -25.70
N GLN A 141 27.66 -18.72 -27.03
CA GLN A 141 28.78 -18.48 -27.93
C GLN A 141 29.43 -17.12 -27.69
N PHE A 142 28.65 -16.12 -27.27
CA PHE A 142 29.19 -14.80 -26.92
C PHE A 142 30.08 -14.88 -25.68
N PHE A 143 29.65 -15.55 -24.61
CA PHE A 143 30.46 -15.70 -23.39
C PHE A 143 31.70 -16.58 -23.58
N GLU A 144 31.67 -17.54 -24.51
CA GLU A 144 32.86 -18.33 -24.87
C GLU A 144 33.94 -17.44 -25.51
N LYS A 145 33.54 -16.51 -26.37
CA LYS A 145 34.42 -15.53 -27.00
C LYS A 145 34.89 -14.45 -26.02
N GLU A 146 33.97 -13.84 -25.27
CA GLU A 146 34.25 -12.76 -24.33
C GLU A 146 34.12 -13.21 -22.87
N LYS A 147 35.15 -13.91 -22.39
CA LYS A 147 35.20 -14.46 -21.02
C LYS A 147 35.15 -13.41 -19.91
N SER A 148 35.36 -12.12 -20.19
CA SER A 148 35.30 -11.03 -19.22
C SER A 148 33.94 -10.32 -19.15
N ALA A 149 33.02 -10.62 -20.08
CA ALA A 149 31.73 -9.93 -20.20
C ALA A 149 30.83 -10.10 -18.96
N PHE A 150 31.04 -11.14 -18.16
CA PHE A 150 30.28 -11.38 -16.92
C PHE A 150 30.45 -10.26 -15.88
N LYS A 151 31.57 -9.51 -15.91
CA LYS A 151 31.83 -8.42 -14.96
C LYS A 151 30.84 -7.27 -15.09
N GLY A 152 30.25 -7.07 -16.27
CA GLY A 152 29.22 -6.05 -16.50
C GLY A 152 27.80 -6.49 -16.15
N VAL A 153 27.61 -7.78 -15.82
CA VAL A 153 26.28 -8.36 -15.49
C VAL A 153 26.09 -8.53 -13.99
N LEU A 154 27.18 -8.83 -13.26
CA LEU A 154 27.17 -9.01 -11.82
C LEU A 154 27.19 -7.66 -11.09
N GLY A 155 26.80 -7.67 -9.82
CA GLY A 155 26.91 -6.49 -8.97
C GLY A 155 28.38 -6.08 -8.73
N PRO A 156 28.62 -4.90 -8.15
CA PRO A 156 29.97 -4.36 -7.92
C PRO A 156 30.93 -5.33 -7.19
N ASN A 157 30.39 -6.20 -6.34
CA ASN A 157 31.14 -7.18 -5.57
C ASN A 157 31.29 -8.54 -6.28
N GLY A 158 30.90 -8.65 -7.56
CA GLY A 158 30.90 -9.91 -8.32
C GLY A 158 29.80 -10.89 -7.88
N MET A 159 28.84 -10.45 -7.07
CA MET A 159 27.69 -11.25 -6.64
C MET A 159 26.51 -11.07 -7.61
N PRO A 160 25.66 -12.09 -7.79
CA PRO A 160 24.44 -11.94 -8.57
C PRO A 160 23.51 -10.89 -7.93
N PRO A 161 22.71 -10.16 -8.74
CA PRO A 161 21.75 -9.21 -8.20
C PRO A 161 20.67 -9.95 -7.39
N MET A 162 20.28 -9.37 -6.26
CA MET A 162 19.15 -9.85 -5.47
C MET A 162 17.83 -9.50 -6.17
N PRO A 163 16.75 -10.27 -5.98
CA PRO A 163 15.43 -9.92 -6.50
C PRO A 163 15.01 -8.54 -5.98
N PRO A 164 14.62 -7.60 -6.85
CA PRO A 164 14.26 -6.25 -6.43
C PRO A 164 12.91 -6.25 -5.69
N SER A 165 12.80 -5.36 -4.70
CA SER A 165 11.52 -5.04 -4.04
C SER A 165 10.95 -3.77 -4.65
N ARG A 166 9.63 -3.73 -4.89
CA ARG A 166 8.93 -2.49 -5.29
C ARG A 166 8.82 -1.48 -4.15
N HIS A 167 8.89 -1.95 -2.90
CA HIS A 167 8.87 -1.08 -1.72
C HIS A 167 10.26 -0.52 -1.48
N GLU A 168 10.40 0.80 -1.59
CA GLU A 168 11.66 1.56 -1.38
C GLU A 168 12.28 1.25 -0.03
N THR A 169 11.46 1.23 1.02
CA THR A 169 11.77 0.65 2.32
C THR A 169 11.21 -0.76 2.34
N SER A 170 12.02 -1.77 2.02
CA SER A 170 11.63 -3.18 2.13
C SER A 170 10.76 -3.41 3.37
N LYS A 171 9.58 -4.03 3.21
CA LYS A 171 8.67 -4.25 4.34
C LYS A 171 9.38 -5.15 5.35
N ARG A 172 9.90 -4.56 6.42
CA ARG A 172 10.56 -5.27 7.51
C ARG A 172 9.53 -5.55 8.57
N TYR A 173 9.31 -6.83 8.83
CA TYR A 173 8.43 -7.25 9.91
C TYR A 173 9.15 -7.10 11.24
N THR A 174 8.52 -6.42 12.18
CA THR A 174 8.98 -6.34 13.57
C THR A 174 7.99 -7.07 14.46
N MET A 175 8.51 -7.90 15.38
CA MET A 175 7.68 -8.50 16.41
C MET A 175 7.36 -7.43 17.45
N LEU A 176 6.09 -7.30 17.82
CA LEU A 176 5.67 -6.42 18.90
C LEU A 176 6.24 -6.90 20.24
N GLU A 177 6.45 -5.95 21.16
CA GLU A 177 6.82 -6.25 22.54
C GLU A 177 5.73 -7.06 23.25
N GLU A 178 6.09 -7.78 24.32
CA GLU A 178 5.22 -8.76 24.97
C GLU A 178 3.90 -8.16 25.50
N ASP A 179 3.91 -6.90 25.91
CA ASP A 179 2.74 -6.16 26.43
C ASP A 179 1.78 -5.69 25.33
N GLU A 180 2.26 -5.56 24.10
CA GLU A 180 1.48 -5.14 22.93
C GLU A 180 1.03 -6.33 22.07
N GLN A 181 1.39 -7.56 22.43
CA GLN A 181 0.92 -8.76 21.76
C GLN A 181 -0.59 -8.94 21.91
N ALA A 182 -1.25 -9.40 20.84
CA ALA A 182 -2.69 -9.67 20.87
C ALA A 182 -3.08 -10.82 21.84
N TYR A 183 -2.14 -11.73 22.11
CA TYR A 183 -2.30 -12.85 23.03
C TYR A 183 -1.22 -12.80 24.11
N SER A 184 -1.51 -13.39 25.27
CA SER A 184 -0.49 -13.58 26.31
C SER A 184 0.56 -14.60 25.88
N SER A 185 1.73 -14.57 26.52
CA SER A 185 2.89 -15.42 26.20
C SER A 185 2.66 -16.93 26.33
N ASN A 186 1.58 -17.34 26.98
CA ASN A 186 1.18 -18.76 27.04
C ASN A 186 0.65 -19.30 25.70
N TYR A 187 0.24 -18.42 24.79
CA TYR A 187 -0.28 -18.83 23.48
C TYR A 187 0.86 -18.96 22.47
N PRO A 188 0.88 -20.01 21.63
CA PRO A 188 1.89 -20.21 20.60
C PRO A 188 1.62 -19.34 19.34
N CYS A 189 1.17 -18.10 19.53
CA CYS A 189 0.82 -17.16 18.47
C CYS A 189 1.53 -15.83 18.70
N ARG A 190 2.08 -15.23 17.63
CA ARG A 190 2.84 -13.96 17.68
C ARG A 190 2.29 -12.98 16.66
N THR A 191 2.35 -11.70 17.02
CA THR A 191 1.94 -10.58 16.18
C THR A 191 3.17 -9.92 15.59
N PHE A 192 3.16 -9.76 14.26
CA PHE A 192 4.18 -9.06 13.49
C PHE A 192 3.54 -7.89 12.76
N VAL A 193 4.23 -6.75 12.76
CA VAL A 193 3.83 -5.52 12.04
C VAL A 193 4.80 -5.26 10.90
#